data_AF-A0A355BJ51-F1
#
_entry.id   AF-A0A355BJ51-F1
#
_cell.length_a   1.000
_cell.length_b   1.000
_cell.length_c   1.000
_cell.angle_alpha   90.00
_cell.angle_beta   90.00
_cell.angle_gamma   90.00
#
_symmetry.space_group_name_H-M   'P 1'
#
loop_
_entity.id
_entity.type
_entity.pdbx_description
1 polymer ?
#
loop_
_entity_poly.entity_id
_entity_poly.type
_entity_poly.pdbx_seq_one_letter_code
_entity_poly.pdbx_strand_id
1 'polypeptide(L)'
;DMMYMPDALNAISTLLEANPDKLVHRNAFNIAAMSFAPEHIAAEIKKHIPEFEMTYDVDPVRQAIANSWPNSLDDSCARAEWGWS
;
A
#
# COMPACT_ATOMS: atom_id res chain seq x y z
N ASP A 1 -2.73 4.19 -0.78
CA ASP A 1 -1.81 3.20 -0.18
C ASP A 1 -0.76 2.75 -1.17
N MET A 2 0.43 2.46 -0.65
CA MET A 2 1.58 1.90 -1.36
C MET A 2 2.08 0.68 -0.58
N MET A 3 2.69 -0.27 -1.29
CA MET A 3 3.22 -1.50 -0.72
C MET A 3 4.52 -1.86 -1.41
N TYR A 4 5.50 -2.33 -0.65
CA TYR A 4 6.75 -2.81 -1.23
C TYR A 4 6.56 -4.23 -1.79
N MET A 5 7.26 -4.56 -2.88
CA MET A 5 7.01 -5.80 -3.61
C MET A 5 7.14 -7.08 -2.75
N PRO A 6 8.13 -7.24 -1.86
CA PRO A 6 8.21 -8.39 -0.96
C PRO A 6 6.96 -8.56 -0.09
N ASP A 7 6.38 -7.46 0.41
CA ASP A 7 5.17 -7.49 1.22
C ASP A 7 3.98 -7.98 0.39
N ALA A 8 3.88 -7.54 -0.87
CA ALA A 8 2.83 -8.01 -1.77
C ALA A 8 2.96 -9.51 -2.10
N LEU A 9 4.18 -10.03 -2.29
CA LEU A 9 4.40 -11.47 -2.49
C LEU A 9 4.04 -12.26 -1.23
N ASN A 10 4.48 -11.78 -0.07
CA ASN A 10 4.18 -12.40 1.21
C ASN A 10 2.66 -12.42 1.49
N ALA A 11 1.95 -11.34 1.17
CA ALA A 11 0.50 -11.24 1.29
C ALA A 11 -0.20 -12.37 0.52
N ILE A 12 0.18 -12.56 -0.75
CA ILE A 12 -0.40 -13.58 -1.62
C ILE A 12 -0.10 -14.98 -1.09
N SER A 13 1.17 -15.26 -0.74
CA SER A 13 1.56 -16.57 -0.22
C SER A 13 0.80 -16.92 1.06
N THR A 14 0.74 -15.97 2.00
CA THR A 14 0.10 -16.18 3.31
C THR A 14 -1.41 -16.36 3.18
N LEU A 15 -2.07 -15.61 2.28
CA LEU A 15 -3.49 -15.77 2.00
C LEU A 15 -3.80 -17.14 1.37
N LEU A 16 -2.96 -17.61 0.44
CA LEU A 16 -3.15 -18.91 -0.22
C LEU A 16 -2.93 -20.09 0.74
N GLU A 17 -2.08 -19.93 1.75
CA GLU A 17 -1.80 -20.95 2.77
C GLU A 17 -2.72 -20.83 4.01
N ALA A 18 -3.55 -19.79 4.07
CA ALA A 18 -4.43 -19.55 5.21
C ALA A 18 -5.46 -20.66 5.37
N ASN A 19 -5.80 -20.97 6.63
CA ASN A 19 -6.87 -21.92 6.92
C ASN A 19 -8.20 -21.38 6.34
N PRO A 20 -8.83 -22.10 5.39
CA PRO A 20 -10.05 -21.63 4.74
C PRO A 20 -11.18 -21.36 5.73
N ASP A 21 -11.27 -22.09 6.85
CA ASP A 21 -12.33 -21.92 7.84
C ASP A 21 -12.28 -20.57 8.57
N LYS A 22 -11.12 -19.90 8.54
CA LYS A 22 -10.96 -18.56 9.11
C LYS A 22 -11.32 -17.45 8.12
N LEU A 23 -11.40 -17.76 6.83
CA LEU A 23 -11.73 -16.80 5.77
C LEU A 23 -13.26 -16.68 5.68
N VAL A 24 -13.78 -15.64 6.34
CA VAL A 24 -15.17 -15.22 6.32
C VAL A 24 -15.43 -14.37 5.08
N HIS A 25 -14.50 -13.46 4.74
CA HIS A 25 -14.66 -12.50 3.63
C HIS A 25 -13.95 -12.97 2.35
N ARG A 26 -14.38 -14.12 1.80
CA ARG A 26 -13.79 -14.79 0.61
C ARG A 26 -14.12 -14.12 -0.74
N ASN A 27 -14.05 -12.80 -0.83
CA ASN A 27 -14.23 -12.09 -2.09
C ASN A 27 -13.00 -11.23 -2.41
N ALA A 28 -12.76 -10.22 -1.58
CA ALA A 28 -11.59 -9.36 -1.69
C ALA A 28 -11.22 -8.87 -0.29
N PHE A 29 -9.93 -8.98 0.04
CA PHE A 29 -9.36 -8.36 1.22
C PHE A 29 -8.59 -7.12 0.79
N ASN A 30 -8.86 -6.00 1.47
CA ASN A 30 -7.95 -4.87 1.44
C ASN A 30 -6.65 -5.25 2.15
N ILE A 31 -5.53 -4.85 1.58
CA ILE A 31 -4.21 -4.96 2.19
C ILE A 31 -3.54 -3.60 2.11
N ALA A 32 -3.10 -3.08 3.25
CA ALA A 32 -2.39 -1.81 3.35
C ALA A 32 -1.03 -2.06 3.99
N ALA A 33 -0.02 -1.28 3.59
CA ALA A 33 1.32 -1.31 4.18
C ALA A 33 1.74 0.10 4.60
N MET A 34 1.74 1.05 3.66
CA MET A 34 2.12 2.43 3.95
C MET A 34 1.34 3.44 3.10
N SER A 35 0.96 4.56 3.69
CA SER A 35 0.39 5.70 2.98
C SER A 35 1.31 6.90 3.15
N PHE A 36 1.84 7.40 2.04
CA PHE A 36 2.75 8.55 2.05
C PHE A 36 2.48 9.47 0.87
N ALA A 37 2.81 10.74 1.04
CA ALA A 37 2.81 11.74 -0.02
C ALA A 37 4.21 11.79 -0.69
N PRO A 38 4.34 12.30 -1.93
CA PRO A 38 5.63 12.38 -2.63
C PRO A 38 6.74 13.07 -1.82
N GLU A 39 6.38 14.08 -1.01
CA GLU A 39 7.28 14.84 -0.14
C GLU A 39 7.97 13.93 0.88
N HIS A 40 7.25 12.94 1.42
CA HIS A 40 7.79 12.01 2.42
C HIS A 40 8.85 11.10 1.79
N ILE A 41 8.65 10.65 0.55
CA ILE A 41 9.67 9.88 -0.17
C ILE A 41 10.90 10.75 -0.42
N ALA A 42 10.70 11.99 -0.91
CA ALA A 42 11.82 12.89 -1.18
C ALA A 42 12.64 13.18 0.08
N ALA A 43 11.99 13.36 1.22
CA ALA A 43 12.64 13.53 2.51
C ALA A 43 13.46 12.29 2.91
N GLU A 44 12.93 11.08 2.70
CA GLU A 44 13.64 9.83 2.97
C GLU A 44 14.85 9.65 2.04
N ILE A 45 14.69 9.90 0.74
CA ILE A 45 15.78 9.86 -0.24
C ILE A 45 16.89 10.85 0.15
N LYS A 46 16.53 12.07 0.58
CA LYS A 46 17.51 13.08 1.01
C LYS A 46 18.39 12.66 2.18
N LYS A 47 17.93 11.75 3.05
CA LYS A 47 18.77 11.19 4.12
C LYS A 47 19.94 10.36 3.58
N HIS A 48 19.77 9.77 2.40
CA HIS A 48 20.78 8.96 1.74
C HIS A 48 21.54 9.74 0.64
N ILE A 49 20.87 10.69 -0.03
CA ILE A 49 21.41 11.53 -1.11
C ILE A 49 21.02 12.99 -0.84
N PRO A 50 21.85 13.76 -0.10
CA PRO A 50 21.49 15.12 0.34
C PRO A 50 21.21 16.11 -0.80
N GLU A 51 21.83 15.91 -1.97
CA GLU A 51 21.69 16.76 -3.15
C GLU A 51 20.45 16.41 -4.00
N PHE A 52 19.63 15.45 -3.58
CA PHE A 52 18.42 15.07 -4.32
C PHE A 52 17.42 16.24 -4.39
N GLU A 53 17.02 16.62 -5.59
CA GLU A 53 15.96 17.59 -5.84
C GLU A 53 14.74 16.92 -6.50
N MET A 54 13.55 17.37 -6.10
CA MET A 54 12.29 16.88 -6.65
C MET A 54 11.45 18.08 -7.11
N THR A 55 10.96 18.01 -8.34
CA THR A 55 10.03 18.98 -8.90
C THR A 55 8.70 18.29 -9.19
N TYR A 56 7.62 19.08 -9.23
CA TYR A 56 6.28 18.59 -9.51
C TYR A 56 5.84 19.09 -10.89
N ASP A 57 5.65 18.16 -11.81
CA ASP A 57 4.95 18.40 -13.06
C ASP A 57 3.62 17.63 -13.01
N VAL A 58 2.58 18.33 -12.56
CA VAL A 58 1.29 17.71 -12.25
C VAL A 58 0.49 17.54 -13.53
N ASP A 59 0.41 16.30 -14.02
CA ASP A 59 -0.53 15.92 -15.08
C ASP A 59 -1.97 15.96 -14.53
N PRO A 60 -2.84 16.86 -15.03
CA PRO A 60 -4.21 17.02 -14.53
C PRO A 60 -5.05 15.75 -14.64
N VAL A 61 -4.79 14.91 -15.66
CA VAL A 61 -5.53 13.66 -15.89
C VAL A 61 -5.16 12.65 -14.82
N ARG A 62 -3.87 12.49 -14.53
CA ARG A 62 -3.40 11.56 -13.49
C ARG A 62 -3.77 12.03 -12.10
N GLN A 63 -3.71 13.34 -11.84
CA GLN A 63 -4.14 13.91 -10.56
C GLN A 63 -5.64 13.68 -10.31
N ALA A 64 -6.48 13.82 -11.33
CA ALA A 64 -7.91 13.52 -11.20
C ALA A 64 -8.17 12.04 -10.86
N ILE A 65 -7.40 11.11 -11.45
CA ILE A 65 -7.47 9.68 -11.11
C ILE A 65 -7.02 9.45 -9.66
N ALA A 66 -5.89 10.02 -9.25
CA ALA A 66 -5.39 9.89 -7.88
C ALA A 66 -6.39 10.44 -6.85
N ASN A 67 -7.02 11.58 -7.13
CA ASN A 67 -8.05 12.19 -6.29
C ASN A 67 -9.33 11.34 -6.19
N SER A 68 -9.56 10.43 -7.14
CA SER A 68 -10.71 9.53 -7.12
C SER A 68 -10.49 8.29 -6.25
N TRP A 69 -9.24 8.00 -5.87
CA TRP A 69 -8.89 6.83 -5.07
C TRP A 69 -8.97 7.14 -3.57
N PRO A 70 -9.29 6.14 -2.73
CA PRO A 70 -9.33 6.33 -1.28
C PRO A 70 -7.93 6.62 -0.71
N ASN A 71 -7.87 7.49 0.29
CA ASN A 71 -6.61 7.88 0.96
C ASN A 71 -6.01 6.76 1.84
N SER A 72 -6.87 5.85 2.32
CA SER A 72 -6.46 4.67 3.09
C SER A 72 -7.45 3.53 2.89
N LEU A 73 -6.96 2.31 2.88
CA LEU A 73 -7.73 1.08 2.88
C LEU A 73 -7.79 0.52 4.30
N ASP A 74 -8.98 0.12 4.75
CA ASP A 74 -9.15 -0.64 6.00
C ASP A 74 -8.80 -2.11 5.74
N ASP A 75 -7.67 -2.56 6.29
CA ASP A 75 -7.15 -3.92 6.17
C ASP A 75 -7.47 -4.81 7.39
N SER A 76 -8.35 -4.37 8.30
CA SER A 76 -8.68 -5.07 9.55
C SER A 76 -9.11 -6.52 9.35
N CYS A 77 -9.91 -6.80 8.32
CA CYS A 77 -10.35 -8.16 7.99
C CYS A 77 -9.17 -9.06 7.58
N ALA A 78 -8.19 -8.52 6.85
CA ALA A 78 -7.01 -9.28 6.45
C ALA A 78 -6.14 -9.65 7.66
N ARG A 79 -5.99 -8.70 8.59
CA ARG A 79 -5.26 -8.93 9.85
C ARG A 79 -5.96 -9.97 10.72
N ALA A 80 -7.29 -9.91 10.81
CA ALA A 80 -8.08 -10.78 11.67
C ALA A 80 -8.19 -12.23 11.15
N GLU A 81 -8.36 -12.42 9.84
CA GLU A 81 -8.76 -13.72 9.27
C GLU A 81 -7.58 -14.58 8.83
N TRP A 82 -6.51 -13.96 8.33
CA TRP A 82 -5.34 -14.68 7.84
C TRP A 82 -4.00 -14.11 8.33
N GLY A 83 -4.04 -13.14 9.26
CA GLY A 83 -2.85 -12.69 9.99
C GLY A 83 -1.95 -11.76 9.21
N TRP A 84 -2.49 -10.98 8.26
CA TRP A 84 -1.73 -9.95 7.55
C TRP A 84 -1.03 -8.98 8.53
N SER A 85 0.26 -8.68 8.32
CA SER A 85 1.03 -7.74 9.15
C SER A 85 2.04 -6.94 8.35
#